data_AF-A0A397Z368-F1
#
_entry.id   AF-A0A397Z368-F1
#
_cell.length_a   1.000
_cell.length_b   1.000
_cell.length_c   1.000
_cell.angle_alpha   90.00
_cell.angle_beta   90.00
_cell.angle_gamma   90.00
#
_symmetry.space_group_name_H-M   'P 1'
#
loop_
_entity.id
_entity.type
_entity.pdbx_description
1 polymer ?
#
loop_
_entity_poly.entity_id
_entity_poly.type
_entity_poly.pdbx_seq_one_letter_code
_entity_poly.pdbx_strand_id
1 'polypeptide(L)'
;KFYLADCGFANRQKFLTPFKNTRYHLHDFTGEDRDPSNQNELFNLRYVSLRNVIERIFGIFKSRLLIFKSALPFSLKTQAELVLAYAGLHNFLRKECRSDAFPEEVINENREEEEEKYEEVGTEKVGILESQQREYANNWRNMIASNMWTDVAENGSQR
;
A
#
# COMPACT_ATOMS: atom_id res chain seq x y z
N LYS A 1 8.26 1.24 13.13
CA LYS A 1 8.22 0.74 11.74
C LYS A 1 6.97 -0.13 11.59
N PHE A 2 6.21 0.04 10.52
CA PHE A 2 5.00 -0.71 10.20
C PHE A 2 4.99 -1.05 8.71
N TYR A 3 4.11 -1.96 8.31
CA TYR A 3 3.88 -2.40 6.95
C TYR A 3 2.45 -2.01 6.54
N LEU A 4 2.27 -1.58 5.30
CA LEU A 4 0.96 -1.42 4.69
C LEU A 4 0.51 -2.79 4.18
N ALA A 5 -0.69 -3.21 4.54
CA ALA A 5 -1.26 -4.49 4.15
C ALA A 5 -2.57 -4.32 3.38
N ASP A 6 -2.86 -5.26 2.49
CA ASP A 6 -4.09 -5.20 1.69
C ASP A 6 -5.37 -5.18 2.56
N CYS A 7 -6.49 -4.72 2.01
CA CYS A 7 -7.79 -4.66 2.68
C CYS A 7 -8.28 -6.04 3.16
N GLY A 8 -7.83 -7.11 2.50
CA GLY A 8 -8.07 -8.51 2.86
C GLY A 8 -7.38 -8.95 4.16
N PHE A 9 -6.35 -8.23 4.61
CA PHE A 9 -5.64 -8.58 5.85
C PHE A 9 -6.32 -7.98 7.09
N ALA A 10 -6.17 -8.65 8.22
CA ALA A 10 -6.56 -8.10 9.50
C ALA A 10 -5.60 -6.98 9.92
N ASN A 11 -6.15 -5.88 10.43
CA ASN A 11 -5.35 -4.86 11.11
C ASN A 11 -4.76 -5.48 12.39
N ARG A 12 -3.44 -5.62 12.45
CA ARG A 12 -2.72 -6.28 13.56
C ARG A 12 -1.46 -5.50 13.89
N GLN A 13 -0.79 -5.83 14.98
CA GLN A 13 0.44 -5.14 15.35
C GLN A 13 1.46 -5.15 14.19
N LYS A 14 2.02 -3.97 13.88
CA LYS A 14 2.94 -3.71 12.75
C LYS A 14 2.33 -3.75 11.35
N PHE A 15 1.06 -4.11 11.18
CA PHE A 15 0.36 -4.07 9.89
C PHE A 15 -0.75 -3.04 9.95
N LEU A 16 -0.75 -2.13 9.00
CA LEU A 16 -1.73 -1.07 8.88
C LEU A 16 -2.60 -1.37 7.66
N THR A 17 -3.91 -1.49 7.86
CA THR A 17 -4.88 -1.73 6.78
C THR A 17 -5.86 -0.57 6.69
N PRO A 18 -6.51 -0.35 5.53
CA PRO A 18 -7.51 0.71 5.38
C PRO A 18 -8.72 0.49 6.29
N PHE A 19 -9.47 1.56 6.56
CA PHE A 19 -10.78 1.46 7.18
C PHE A 19 -11.76 0.77 6.24
N LYS A 20 -12.44 -0.25 6.75
CA LYS A 20 -13.51 -0.95 6.03
C LYS A 20 -14.77 -0.08 6.03
N ASN A 21 -15.63 -0.28 5.03
CA ASN A 21 -16.88 0.49 4.86
C ASN A 21 -16.65 2.01 4.76
N THR A 22 -15.56 2.42 4.12
CA THR A 22 -15.17 3.81 3.89
C THR A 22 -14.62 3.89 2.48
N ARG A 23 -14.82 5.03 1.77
CA ARG A 23 -14.27 5.25 0.43
C ARG A 23 -12.78 4.88 0.40
N TYR A 24 -12.35 4.19 -0.65
CA TYR A 24 -11.04 3.54 -0.68
C TYR A 24 -10.31 3.72 -2.01
N HIS A 25 -11.02 3.73 -3.13
CA HIS A 25 -10.37 3.80 -4.43
C HIS A 25 -9.95 5.23 -4.73
N LEU A 26 -8.82 5.42 -5.42
CA LEU A 26 -8.36 6.76 -5.80
C LEU A 26 -9.41 7.54 -6.61
N HIS A 27 -10.17 6.84 -7.46
CA HIS A 27 -11.25 7.45 -8.25
C HIS A 27 -12.41 7.99 -7.41
N ASP A 28 -12.58 7.50 -6.18
CA ASP A 28 -13.59 8.00 -5.23
C ASP A 28 -13.30 9.45 -4.79
N PHE A 29 -12.06 9.90 -4.99
CA PHE A 29 -11.53 11.19 -4.54
C PHE A 29 -11.07 12.11 -5.69
N THR A 30 -11.34 11.74 -6.95
CA THR A 30 -11.01 12.57 -8.11
C THR A 30 -12.23 13.35 -8.61
N GLY A 31 -12.06 14.67 -8.77
CA GLY A 31 -13.10 15.58 -9.27
C GLY A 31 -13.51 16.65 -8.25
N GLU A 32 -14.38 17.57 -8.67
CA GLU A 32 -14.94 18.61 -7.80
C GLU A 32 -15.79 17.98 -6.68
N ASP A 33 -15.74 18.59 -5.48
CA ASP A 33 -16.48 18.19 -4.27
C ASP A 33 -16.24 16.73 -3.79
N ARG A 34 -15.12 16.11 -4.17
CA ARG A 34 -14.77 14.74 -3.78
C ARG A 34 -13.78 14.64 -2.62
N ASP A 35 -13.50 15.74 -1.95
CA ASP A 35 -12.60 15.77 -0.80
C ASP A 35 -13.04 14.78 0.30
N PRO A 36 -12.09 14.23 1.06
CA PRO A 36 -12.41 13.39 2.20
C PRO A 36 -13.30 14.12 3.21
N SER A 37 -14.44 13.52 3.53
CA SER A 37 -15.44 14.14 4.42
C SER A 37 -15.20 13.85 5.89
N ASN A 38 -14.32 12.89 6.21
CA ASN A 38 -13.98 12.52 7.57
C ASN A 38 -12.55 11.96 7.69
N GLN A 39 -12.09 11.81 8.92
CA GLN A 39 -10.73 11.32 9.22
C GLN A 39 -10.42 9.93 8.62
N ASN A 40 -11.41 9.03 8.53
CA ASN A 40 -11.20 7.69 8.00
C ASN A 40 -11.03 7.74 6.48
N GLU A 41 -11.81 8.57 5.78
CA GLU A 41 -11.65 8.80 4.35
C GLU A 41 -10.32 9.47 4.03
N LEU A 42 -9.89 10.46 4.82
CA LEU A 42 -8.60 11.09 4.62
C LEU A 42 -7.46 10.09 4.81
N PHE A 43 -7.57 9.25 5.84
CA PHE A 43 -6.64 8.16 6.06
C PHE A 43 -6.62 7.20 4.87
N ASN A 44 -7.79 6.75 4.39
CA ASN A 44 -7.89 5.83 3.25
C ASN A 44 -7.35 6.45 1.96
N LEU A 45 -7.62 7.74 1.69
CA LEU A 45 -7.06 8.45 0.54
C LEU A 45 -5.53 8.46 0.58
N ARG A 46 -4.94 8.82 1.72
CA ARG A 46 -3.47 8.80 1.88
C ARG A 46 -2.92 7.36 1.79
N TYR A 47 -3.66 6.40 2.32
CA TYR A 47 -3.33 4.98 2.25
C TYR A 47 -3.25 4.47 0.81
N VAL A 48 -4.33 4.66 0.03
CA VAL A 48 -4.39 4.21 -1.37
C VAL A 48 -3.42 5.00 -2.25
N SER A 49 -3.17 6.28 -1.95
CA SER A 49 -2.15 7.07 -2.66
C SER A 49 -0.76 6.48 -2.48
N LEU A 50 -0.41 6.07 -1.27
CA LEU A 50 0.88 5.43 -0.98
C LEU A 50 0.96 4.03 -1.58
N ARG A 51 -0.13 3.25 -1.53
CA ARG A 51 -0.25 1.95 -2.19
C ARG A 51 -0.01 2.08 -3.69
N ASN A 52 -0.65 3.04 -4.36
CA ASN A 52 -0.49 3.29 -5.80
C ASN A 52 0.97 3.60 -6.16
N VAL A 53 1.69 4.40 -5.36
CA VAL A 53 3.13 4.64 -5.59
C VAL A 53 3.93 3.34 -5.51
N ILE A 54 3.66 2.49 -4.52
CA ILE A 54 4.33 1.20 -4.34
C ILE A 54 4.02 0.27 -5.50
N GLU A 55 2.75 0.16 -5.90
CA GLU A 55 2.30 -0.69 -7.01
C GLU A 55 2.88 -0.25 -8.35
N ARG A 56 2.97 1.05 -8.61
CA ARG A 56 3.64 1.59 -9.80
C ARG A 56 5.11 1.18 -9.86
N ILE A 57 5.83 1.23 -8.74
CA ILE A 57 7.22 0.76 -8.66
C ILE A 57 7.30 -0.75 -8.96
N PHE A 58 6.41 -1.55 -8.38
CA PHE A 58 6.35 -2.98 -8.68
C PHE A 58 5.92 -3.26 -10.12
N GLY A 59 5.07 -2.45 -10.73
CA GLY A 59 4.71 -2.52 -12.14
C GLY A 59 5.93 -2.34 -13.04
N ILE A 60 6.73 -1.29 -12.79
CA ILE A 60 8.00 -1.04 -13.49
C ILE A 60 8.95 -2.23 -13.34
N PHE A 61 9.06 -2.79 -12.14
CA PHE A 61 9.86 -3.99 -11.94
C PHE A 61 9.28 -5.16 -12.73
N LYS A 62 7.99 -5.48 -12.60
CA LYS A 62 7.34 -6.58 -13.33
C LYS A 62 7.53 -6.50 -14.85
N SER A 63 7.49 -5.31 -15.44
CA SER A 63 7.65 -5.16 -16.89
C SER A 63 9.08 -5.40 -17.35
N ARG A 64 10.08 -4.97 -16.57
CA ARG A 64 11.52 -5.05 -16.89
C ARG A 64 12.16 -6.38 -16.48
N LEU A 65 11.66 -6.99 -15.41
CA LEU A 65 12.31 -8.12 -14.77
C LEU A 65 11.63 -9.44 -15.08
N LEU A 66 12.37 -10.32 -15.75
CA LEU A 66 11.95 -11.70 -15.98
C LEU A 66 11.69 -12.47 -14.67
N ILE A 67 12.35 -12.11 -13.56
CA ILE A 67 12.11 -12.73 -12.24
C ILE A 67 10.64 -12.62 -11.80
N PHE A 68 9.94 -11.58 -12.24
CA PHE A 68 8.54 -11.38 -11.91
C PHE A 68 7.57 -11.89 -12.99
N LYS A 69 8.08 -12.37 -14.13
CA LYS A 69 7.26 -12.96 -15.21
C LYS A 69 7.10 -14.48 -15.06
N SER A 70 8.04 -15.14 -14.38
CA SER A 70 8.00 -16.58 -14.12
C SER A 70 8.70 -16.92 -12.82
N ALA A 71 8.19 -17.89 -12.08
CA ALA A 71 8.85 -18.40 -10.88
C ALA A 71 10.26 -18.90 -11.25
N LEU A 72 11.30 -18.24 -10.75
CA LEU A 72 12.66 -18.70 -10.96
C LEU A 72 12.92 -19.98 -10.17
N PRO A 73 13.79 -20.89 -10.66
CA PRO A 73 14.17 -22.12 -9.97
C PRO A 73 15.15 -21.84 -8.82
N PHE A 74 14.92 -20.78 -8.05
CA PHE A 74 15.74 -20.36 -6.92
C PHE A 74 14.93 -20.40 -5.62
N SER A 75 15.62 -20.58 -4.50
CA SER A 75 15.00 -20.48 -3.18
C SER A 75 14.38 -19.10 -2.94
N LEU A 76 13.37 -19.02 -2.07
CA LEU A 76 12.72 -17.73 -1.74
C LEU A 76 13.74 -16.69 -1.24
N LYS A 77 14.76 -17.12 -0.47
CA LYS A 77 15.83 -16.26 0.00
C LYS A 77 16.60 -15.63 -1.17
N THR A 78 17.00 -16.47 -2.14
CA THR A 78 17.71 -16.01 -3.34
C THR A 78 16.83 -15.10 -4.20
N GLN A 79 15.54 -15.42 -4.34
CA GLN A 79 14.61 -14.54 -5.05
C GLN A 79 14.52 -13.15 -4.39
N ALA A 80 14.45 -13.09 -3.05
CA ALA A 80 14.44 -11.82 -2.32
C ALA A 80 15.75 -11.02 -2.50
N GLU A 81 16.90 -11.69 -2.47
CA GLU A 81 18.20 -11.06 -2.74
C GLU A 81 18.28 -10.49 -4.17
N LEU A 82 17.74 -11.21 -5.17
CA LEU A 82 17.67 -10.74 -6.55
C LEU A 82 16.81 -9.49 -6.70
N VAL A 83 15.67 -9.42 -6.00
CA VAL A 83 14.82 -8.21 -5.99
C VAL A 83 15.59 -7.01 -5.46
N LEU A 84 16.34 -7.18 -4.36
CA LEU A 84 17.16 -6.11 -3.78
C LEU A 84 18.30 -5.68 -4.71
N ALA A 85 19.01 -6.64 -5.31
CA ALA A 85 20.08 -6.37 -6.26
C ALA A 85 19.58 -5.56 -7.46
N TYR A 86 18.41 -5.91 -7.99
CA TYR A 86 17.84 -5.21 -9.14
C TYR A 86 17.29 -3.83 -8.79
N ALA A 87 16.71 -3.65 -7.60
CA ALA A 87 16.33 -2.33 -7.11
C ALA A 87 17.57 -1.42 -6.97
N GLY A 88 18.68 -1.95 -6.47
CA GLY A 88 19.97 -1.26 -6.41
C GLY A 88 20.48 -0.85 -7.80
N LEU A 89 20.48 -1.79 -8.75
CA LEU A 89 20.87 -1.54 -10.14
C LEU A 89 19.97 -0.49 -10.80
N HIS A 90 18.65 -0.58 -10.61
CA HIS A 90 17.69 0.40 -11.13
C HIS A 90 17.98 1.81 -10.60
N ASN A 91 18.20 1.94 -9.30
CA ASN A 91 18.53 3.23 -8.67
C ASN A 91 19.86 3.80 -9.17
N PHE A 92 20.87 2.94 -9.37
CA PHE A 92 22.16 3.34 -9.94
C PHE A 92 22.01 3.85 -11.37
N LEU A 93 21.32 3.09 -12.23
CA LEU A 93 21.09 3.48 -13.62
C LEU A 93 20.32 4.79 -13.72
N ARG A 94 19.26 4.97 -12.91
CA ARG A 94 18.48 6.22 -12.87
C ARG A 94 19.31 7.44 -12.46
N LYS A 95 20.35 7.24 -11.64
CA LYS A 95 21.23 8.31 -11.17
C LYS A 95 22.28 8.70 -12.22
N GLU A 96 22.88 7.71 -12.88
CA GLU A 96 24.05 7.91 -13.76
C GLU A 96 23.68 8.04 -15.25
N CYS A 97 22.58 7.44 -15.71
CA CYS A 97 22.12 7.50 -17.09
C CYS A 97 21.01 8.55 -17.26
N ARG A 98 21.35 9.75 -17.74
CA ARG A 98 20.37 10.85 -17.95
C ARG A 98 19.40 10.64 -19.11
N SER A 99 19.54 9.55 -19.88
CA SER A 99 18.71 9.24 -21.04
C SER A 99 17.73 8.11 -20.72
N ASP A 100 17.00 8.27 -19.63
CA ASP A 100 15.86 7.43 -19.27
C ASP A 100 14.65 7.83 -20.13
N ALA A 101 14.80 7.75 -21.45
CA ALA A 101 13.66 7.66 -22.36
C ALA A 101 13.06 6.26 -22.20
N PHE A 102 12.49 6.01 -21.04
CA PHE A 102 11.71 4.81 -20.82
C PHE A 102 10.34 5.03 -21.45
N PRO A 103 9.80 4.04 -22.16
CA PRO A 103 8.42 4.12 -22.63
C PRO A 103 7.51 4.44 -21.45
N GLU A 104 6.66 5.47 -21.59
CA GLU A 104 5.49 5.62 -20.74
C GLU A 104 4.63 4.37 -20.97
N GLU A 105 4.59 3.49 -19.98
CA GLU A 105 3.62 2.41 -20.01
C GLU A 105 2.23 3.02 -19.85
N VAL A 106 1.33 2.67 -20.77
CA VAL A 106 -0.09 3.00 -20.70
C VAL A 106 -0.64 2.36 -19.43
N ILE A 107 -0.77 3.17 -18.38
CA ILE A 107 -1.34 2.75 -17.11
C ILE A 107 -2.83 2.57 -17.37
N ASN A 108 -3.32 1.33 -17.32
CA ASN A 108 -4.76 1.13 -17.25
C ASN A 108 -5.18 1.51 -15.82
N GLU A 109 -5.58 2.76 -15.63
CA GLU A 109 -6.17 3.28 -14.39
C GLU A 109 -7.41 2.48 -13.96
N ASN A 110 -7.95 1.64 -14.85
CA ASN A 110 -9.10 0.75 -14.64
C ASN A 110 -8.72 -0.69 -14.30
N ARG A 111 -7.50 -0.98 -13.82
CA ARG A 111 -7.23 -2.31 -13.28
C ARG A 111 -8.02 -2.44 -11.98
N GLU A 112 -9.25 -2.93 -12.09
CA GLU A 112 -10.04 -3.41 -10.95
C GLU A 112 -9.11 -4.30 -10.13
N GLU A 113 -8.91 -3.94 -8.86
CA GLU A 113 -8.18 -4.74 -7.91
C GLU A 113 -8.92 -6.08 -7.83
N GLU A 114 -8.42 -7.12 -8.51
CA GLU A 114 -8.92 -8.48 -8.31
C GLU A 114 -8.69 -8.81 -6.84
N GLU A 115 -9.77 -8.79 -6.05
CA GLU A 115 -9.76 -9.22 -4.66
C GLU A 115 -9.38 -10.71 -4.61
N GLU A 116 -8.09 -11.01 -4.47
CA GLU A 116 -7.65 -12.36 -4.16
C GLU A 116 -8.21 -12.74 -2.78
N LYS A 117 -9.23 -13.62 -2.76
CA LYS A 117 -9.79 -14.18 -1.54
C LYS A 117 -8.74 -15.07 -0.87
N TYR A 118 -8.15 -14.57 0.22
CA TYR A 118 -7.36 -15.39 1.14
C TYR A 118 -8.29 -16.06 2.15
N GLU A 119 -8.36 -17.40 2.14
CA GLU A 119 -9.07 -18.16 3.18
C GLU A 119 -8.28 -18.11 4.51
N GLU A 120 -8.93 -17.64 5.57
CA GLU A 120 -8.35 -17.53 6.92
C GLU A 120 -8.33 -18.93 7.57
N VAL A 121 -7.15 -19.55 7.65
CA VAL A 121 -6.97 -20.83 8.36
C VAL A 121 -7.07 -20.57 9.87
N GLY A 122 -8.20 -20.96 10.45
CA GLY A 122 -8.53 -20.77 11.86
C GLY A 122 -7.63 -21.56 12.81
N THR A 123 -7.13 -20.89 13.85
CA THR A 123 -6.46 -21.54 14.99
C THR A 123 -7.19 -21.15 16.29
N GLU A 124 -8.13 -21.98 16.72
CA GLU A 124 -9.15 -21.71 17.75
C GLU A 124 -8.65 -21.59 19.21
N LYS A 125 -7.33 -21.42 19.48
CA LYS A 125 -6.80 -21.44 20.87
C LYS A 125 -6.09 -20.16 21.35
N VAL A 126 -6.10 -19.07 20.57
CA VAL A 126 -5.31 -17.82 20.83
C VAL A 126 -6.19 -16.56 21.02
N GLY A 127 -7.46 -16.68 21.43
CA GLY A 127 -8.43 -15.58 21.29
C GLY A 127 -8.24 -14.31 22.15
N ILE A 128 -7.62 -14.39 23.34
CA ILE A 128 -7.57 -13.24 24.27
C ILE A 128 -6.37 -12.32 24.00
N LEU A 129 -5.18 -12.87 23.72
CA LEU A 129 -4.00 -12.06 23.42
C LEU A 129 -4.09 -11.41 22.03
N GLU A 130 -4.68 -12.11 21.05
CA GLU A 130 -4.91 -11.57 19.71
C GLU A 130 -5.96 -10.44 19.71
N SER A 131 -6.99 -10.52 20.55
CA SER A 131 -8.01 -9.48 20.63
C SER A 131 -7.46 -8.17 21.21
N GLN A 132 -6.62 -8.25 22.26
CA GLN A 132 -5.91 -7.09 22.81
C GLN A 132 -4.94 -6.48 21.80
N GLN A 133 -4.19 -7.31 21.05
CA GLN A 133 -3.28 -6.83 20.00
C GLN A 133 -4.04 -6.15 18.86
N ARG A 134 -5.21 -6.68 18.48
CA ARG A 134 -6.09 -6.09 17.46
C ARG A 134 -6.67 -4.76 17.92
N GLU A 135 -7.12 -4.68 19.16
CA GLU A 135 -7.63 -3.44 19.75
C GLU A 135 -6.54 -2.37 19.78
N TYR A 136 -5.34 -2.72 20.24
CA TYR A 136 -4.19 -1.82 20.22
C TYR A 136 -3.88 -1.31 18.80
N ALA A 137 -3.84 -2.21 17.80
CA ALA A 137 -3.60 -1.83 16.41
C ALA A 137 -4.70 -0.91 15.85
N ASN A 138 -5.96 -1.14 16.21
CA ASN A 138 -7.08 -0.28 15.83
C ASN A 138 -7.00 1.10 16.48
N ASN A 139 -6.71 1.17 17.77
CA ASN A 139 -6.54 2.43 18.49
C ASN A 139 -5.37 3.24 17.91
N TRP A 140 -4.26 2.56 17.59
CA TRP A 140 -3.13 3.19 16.93
C TRP A 140 -3.47 3.74 15.54
N ARG A 141 -4.22 3.00 14.72
CA ARG A 141 -4.71 3.49 13.42
C ARG A 141 -5.66 4.68 13.58
N ASN A 142 -6.58 4.63 14.55
CA ASN A 142 -7.51 5.72 14.84
C ASN A 142 -6.76 6.99 15.26
N MET A 143 -5.72 6.86 16.07
CA MET A 143 -4.86 7.97 16.47
C MET A 143 -4.14 8.60 15.26
N ILE A 144 -3.62 7.78 14.34
CA ILE A 144 -3.01 8.27 13.10
C ILE A 144 -4.04 9.05 12.26
N ALA A 145 -5.23 8.49 12.06
CA ALA A 145 -6.29 9.12 11.28
C ALA A 145 -6.73 10.46 11.89
N SER A 146 -6.92 10.50 13.21
CA SER A 146 -7.26 11.72 13.93
C SER A 146 -6.17 12.78 13.79
N ASN A 147 -4.89 12.42 13.97
CA ASN A 147 -3.78 13.35 13.83
C ASN A 147 -3.68 13.91 12.40
N MET A 148 -3.87 13.07 11.38
CA MET A 148 -3.90 13.50 9.98
C MET A 148 -5.04 14.50 9.72
N TRP A 149 -6.21 14.26 10.33
CA TRP A 149 -7.37 15.13 10.17
C TRP A 149 -7.16 16.49 10.83
N THR A 150 -6.64 16.50 12.05
CA THR A 150 -6.29 17.76 12.75
C THR A 150 -5.24 18.55 11.98
N ASP A 151 -4.19 17.90 11.49
CA ASP A 151 -3.15 18.54 10.67
C ASP A 151 -3.71 19.21 9.41
N VAL A 152 -4.66 18.55 8.73
CA VAL A 152 -5.34 19.15 7.56
C VAL A 152 -6.28 20.28 7.97
N ALA A 153 -6.99 20.18 9.09
CA ALA A 153 -7.87 21.24 9.57
C ALA A 153 -7.08 22.50 9.98
N GLU A 154 -5.92 22.33 10.62
CA GLU A 154 -5.05 23.42 11.05
C GLU A 154 -4.30 24.06 9.88
N ASN A 155 -3.74 23.26 8.96
CA ASN A 155 -2.93 23.75 7.84
C ASN A 155 -3.72 24.02 6.55
N GLY A 156 -4.92 23.45 6.41
CA GLY A 156 -5.84 23.69 5.29
C GLY A 156 -6.56 25.04 5.37
N SER A 157 -6.63 25.65 6.56
CA SER A 157 -7.13 27.02 6.74
C SER A 157 -6.15 28.11 6.24
N GLN A 158 -4.93 27.71 5.84
CA GLN A 158 -3.89 28.60 5.32
C GLN A 158 -3.63 28.46 3.80
N ARG A 159 -4.42 27.65 3.08
CA ARG A 159 -4.27 27.45 1.63
C ARG A 159 -5.37 28.13 0.83
#